data_AF-A0A3D1N673-F1
#
_entry.id   AF-A0A3D1N673-F1
#
_cell.length_a   1.000
_cell.length_b   1.000
_cell.length_c   1.000
_cell.angle_alpha   90.00
_cell.angle_beta   90.00
_cell.angle_gamma   90.00
#
_symmetry.space_group_name_H-M   'P 1'
#
loop_
_entity.id
_entity.type
_entity.pdbx_description
1 polymer ?
#
loop_
_entity_poly.entity_id
_entity_poly.type
_entity_poly.pdbx_seq_one_letter_code
_entity_poly.pdbx_strand_id
1 'polypeptide(L)'
;MVEPENHFRLRFLVNPAYLTARLREIQSIRDLFSRFWNILRYLGFGLKDGYYALRAQAIRLAGYGHDGYYALRAPAIRLAGYGHKGYYALRAPAIRLAGYGHDGFYALYGETLRAGRAIKKAAETAVPAIRVSWTRLVRPLWFFRDARSDAALSIAVKSFRPRRRFEPVNNPPAPLAAGAEGRPRLSWNIHLSCNYDCPYCWFHGGWETYLGKAVILSPKEWGSHWARFNERHGPAHIEIAGGEPFTYPGFADILAMLAERNTLSVSTNFAWDPSEIAGRVDPAKVGFSCSFHPKFAPSADAFAEKVLRLRKAGFHATATIVAYPPYLKRLVDWNDSFFSRGIHLTVQPFRGYWRGRYYPVAYTAAARRMFAWFIDGEYLRYYPPDVIFAATSAFSTLDGKKQRTMTDYQLDLKSTLGRLCNSGRLYGRLQFNGDMQRCSQGGYVGNFLSGDFCMCDEAQPCQFSTCECSNEALYIQGGPLGPGGSLSAPVKRQ
;
A
#
# COMPACT_ATOMS: atom_id res chain seq x y z
N MET A 1 -9.73 21.17 55.99
CA MET A 1 -8.32 21.44 55.65
C MET A 1 -7.96 20.56 54.47
N VAL A 2 -7.93 21.14 53.28
CA VAL A 2 -7.66 20.46 52.01
C VAL A 2 -6.20 20.75 51.64
N GLU A 3 -5.39 19.71 51.47
CA GLU A 3 -4.00 19.85 51.01
C GLU A 3 -3.95 20.47 49.60
N PRO A 4 -2.92 21.27 49.25
CA PRO A 4 -2.83 21.84 47.92
C PRO A 4 -2.39 20.78 46.91
N GLU A 5 -3.21 20.56 45.88
CA GLU A 5 -2.85 19.80 44.68
C GLU A 5 -1.64 20.45 43.98
N ASN A 6 -0.49 19.79 44.05
CA ASN A 6 0.72 20.16 43.32
C ASN A 6 0.52 19.86 41.82
N HIS A 7 -0.06 20.80 41.08
CA HIS A 7 -0.07 20.75 39.62
C HIS A 7 1.35 20.84 39.05
N PHE A 8 1.85 19.74 38.51
CA PHE A 8 3.09 19.69 37.75
C PHE A 8 2.97 20.54 36.48
N ARG A 9 3.73 21.65 36.40
CA ARG A 9 3.73 22.55 35.22
C ARG A 9 4.90 22.21 34.30
N LEU A 10 4.62 21.89 33.04
CA LEU A 10 5.60 21.49 32.00
C LEU A 10 6.82 22.43 31.88
N ARG A 11 6.65 23.72 32.20
CA ARG A 11 7.73 24.72 32.22
C ARG A 11 8.91 24.37 33.15
N PHE A 12 8.70 23.53 34.15
CA PHE A 12 9.75 23.12 35.09
C PHE A 12 10.71 22.07 34.50
N LEU A 13 10.31 21.33 33.45
CA LEU A 13 11.18 20.36 32.76
C LEU A 13 12.27 21.00 31.90
N VAL A 14 12.18 22.31 31.64
CA VAL A 14 13.18 23.07 30.87
C VAL A 14 13.91 24.12 31.71
N ASN A 15 13.58 24.22 33.01
CA ASN A 15 14.27 25.12 33.93
C ASN A 15 15.55 24.43 34.45
N PRO A 16 16.76 24.91 34.12
CA PRO A 16 18.01 24.27 34.49
C PRO A 16 18.21 24.15 36.00
N ALA A 17 17.74 25.15 36.78
CA ALA A 17 17.86 25.17 38.24
C ALA A 17 16.92 24.15 38.90
N TYR A 18 15.72 23.97 38.35
CA TYR A 18 14.79 22.93 38.81
C TYR A 18 15.34 21.53 38.52
N LEU A 19 15.89 21.32 37.33
CA LEU A 19 16.49 20.03 36.94
C LEU A 19 17.72 19.69 37.79
N THR A 20 18.61 20.66 38.05
CA THR A 20 19.79 20.42 38.90
C THR A 20 19.42 20.11 40.34
N ALA A 21 18.41 20.79 40.91
CA ALA A 21 17.90 20.47 42.24
C ALA A 21 17.33 19.04 42.32
N ARG A 22 16.53 18.63 41.34
CA ARG A 22 15.92 17.27 41.30
C ARG A 22 16.92 16.17 40.96
N LEU A 23 17.98 16.45 40.21
CA LEU A 23 19.07 15.50 39.95
C LEU A 23 19.85 15.15 41.22
N ARG A 24 19.97 16.09 42.17
CA ARG A 24 20.63 15.85 43.47
C ARG A 24 19.80 14.99 44.43
N GLU A 25 18.49 14.86 44.20
CA GLU A 25 17.59 14.02 44.99
C GLU A 25 17.59 12.55 44.57
N ILE A 26 18.31 12.21 43.49
CA ILE A 26 18.39 10.84 42.97
C ILE A 26 19.33 10.05 43.87
N GLN A 27 18.76 9.15 44.68
CA GLN A 27 19.53 8.38 45.65
C GLN A 27 20.10 7.07 45.08
N SER A 28 19.62 6.64 43.90
CA SER A 28 20.14 5.43 43.23
C SER A 28 19.80 5.40 41.74
N ILE A 29 20.52 4.56 40.98
CA ILE A 29 20.21 4.25 39.58
C ILE A 29 18.77 3.74 39.41
N ARG A 30 18.27 2.96 40.37
CA ARG A 30 16.89 2.43 40.34
C ARG A 30 15.84 3.54 40.51
N ASP A 31 16.13 4.53 41.35
CA ASP A 31 15.28 5.72 41.53
C ASP A 31 15.26 6.60 40.27
N LEU A 32 16.42 6.80 39.63
CA LEU A 32 16.52 7.47 38.33
C LEU A 32 15.64 6.80 37.26
N PHE A 33 15.72 5.47 37.15
CA PHE A 33 14.88 4.72 36.20
C PHE A 33 13.39 4.79 36.55
N SER A 34 13.02 4.75 37.83
CA SER A 34 11.62 4.88 38.28
C SER A 34 11.04 6.26 37.92
N ARG A 35 11.80 7.33 38.16
CA ARG A 35 11.40 8.71 37.84
C ARG A 35 11.32 8.94 36.34
N PHE A 36 12.26 8.39 35.57
CA PHE A 36 12.21 8.39 34.11
C PHE A 36 10.96 7.69 33.57
N TRP A 37 10.60 6.54 34.14
CA TRP A 37 9.39 5.82 33.76
C TRP A 37 8.09 6.54 34.13
N ASN A 38 8.06 7.27 35.24
CA ASN A 38 6.91 8.10 35.60
C ASN A 38 6.71 9.28 34.63
N ILE A 39 7.79 9.88 34.13
CA ILE A 39 7.73 10.90 33.07
C ILE A 39 7.21 10.29 31.77
N LEU A 40 7.66 9.09 31.38
CA LEU A 40 7.17 8.40 30.18
C LEU A 40 5.70 7.96 30.30
N ARG A 41 5.26 7.56 31.50
CA ARG A 41 3.86 7.23 31.79
C ARG A 41 2.96 8.47 31.75
N TYR A 42 3.45 9.61 32.27
CA TYR A 42 2.78 10.91 32.18
C TYR A 42 2.66 11.41 30.72
N LEU A 43 3.62 11.06 29.86
CA LEU A 43 3.61 11.37 28.43
C LEU A 43 2.84 10.33 27.57
N GLY A 44 2.06 9.44 28.19
CA GLY A 44 1.09 8.58 27.50
C GLY A 44 1.66 7.43 26.67
N PHE A 45 2.94 7.06 26.85
CA PHE A 45 3.54 5.97 26.07
C PHE A 45 3.18 4.59 26.65
N GLY A 46 2.26 3.88 26.01
CA GLY A 46 1.98 2.48 26.30
C GLY A 46 3.12 1.58 25.81
N LEU A 47 3.40 0.48 26.53
CA LEU A 47 4.43 -0.51 26.15
C LEU A 47 4.28 -1.05 24.72
N LYS A 48 3.05 -1.08 24.18
CA LYS A 48 2.78 -1.40 22.77
C LYS A 48 3.35 -0.35 21.81
N ASP A 49 3.21 0.94 22.11
CA ASP A 49 3.75 2.03 21.28
C ASP A 49 5.28 2.00 21.26
N GLY A 50 5.90 1.65 22.39
CA GLY A 50 7.34 1.40 22.49
C GLY A 50 7.79 0.21 21.63
N TYR A 51 7.08 -0.92 21.71
CA TYR A 51 7.36 -2.10 20.88
C TYR A 51 7.23 -1.80 19.38
N TYR A 52 6.16 -1.13 18.95
CA TYR A 52 5.97 -0.77 17.54
C TYR A 52 6.92 0.33 17.07
N ALA A 53 7.31 1.28 17.93
CA ALA A 53 8.34 2.27 17.62
C ALA A 53 9.72 1.62 17.48
N LEU A 54 10.07 0.66 18.34
CA LEU A 54 11.30 -0.13 18.27
C LEU A 54 11.31 -1.05 17.05
N ARG A 55 10.19 -1.71 16.74
CA ARG A 55 10.04 -2.52 15.52
C ARG A 55 10.12 -1.66 14.27
N ALA A 56 9.50 -0.47 14.26
CA ALA A 56 9.61 0.50 13.18
C ALA A 56 11.03 1.08 13.04
N GLN A 57 11.77 1.24 14.14
CA GLN A 57 13.20 1.60 14.13
C GLN A 57 14.04 0.44 13.58
N ALA A 58 13.76 -0.81 13.98
CA ALA A 58 14.45 -2.00 13.50
C ALA A 58 14.21 -2.23 11.99
N ILE A 59 12.98 -2.05 11.51
CA ILE A 59 12.63 -2.11 10.08
C ILE A 59 13.26 -0.93 9.32
N ARG A 60 13.30 0.28 9.90
CA ARG A 60 14.06 1.41 9.32
C ARG A 60 15.55 1.09 9.20
N LEU A 61 16.15 0.51 10.23
CA LEU A 61 17.56 0.08 10.25
C LEU A 61 17.84 -1.09 9.28
N ALA A 62 16.87 -1.98 9.06
CA ALA A 62 16.93 -3.03 8.05
C ALA A 62 16.82 -2.46 6.63
N GLY A 63 15.91 -1.51 6.39
CA GLY A 63 15.78 -0.78 5.13
C GLY A 63 17.04 0.01 4.76
N TYR A 64 17.64 0.72 5.72
CA TYR A 64 18.94 1.37 5.52
C TYR A 64 20.07 0.37 5.21
N GLY A 65 19.95 -0.87 5.67
CA GLY A 65 20.88 -1.95 5.30
C GLY A 65 20.66 -2.49 3.89
N HIS A 66 19.41 -2.57 3.47
CA HIS A 66 19.02 -2.96 2.12
C HIS A 66 19.51 -1.94 1.09
N ASP A 67 19.37 -0.65 1.36
CA ASP A 67 19.93 0.41 0.50
C ASP A 67 21.46 0.40 0.47
N GLY A 68 22.10 0.12 1.61
CA GLY A 68 23.54 -0.13 1.66
C GLY A 68 23.94 -1.31 0.78
N TYR A 69 23.20 -2.42 0.84
CA TYR A 69 23.42 -3.59 -0.01
C TYR A 69 23.33 -3.24 -1.50
N TYR A 70 22.29 -2.54 -1.97
CA TYR A 70 22.16 -2.17 -3.40
C TYR A 70 23.15 -1.07 -3.83
N ALA A 71 23.46 -0.11 -2.95
CA ALA A 71 24.46 0.92 -3.21
C ALA A 71 25.89 0.37 -3.27
N LEU A 72 26.18 -0.74 -2.57
CA LEU A 72 27.45 -1.47 -2.63
C LEU A 72 27.46 -2.53 -3.74
N ARG A 73 26.29 -3.04 -4.13
CA ARG A 73 26.13 -3.98 -5.25
C ARG A 73 26.45 -3.34 -6.60
N ALA A 74 26.13 -2.06 -6.82
CA ALA A 74 26.43 -1.38 -8.09
C ALA A 74 27.94 -1.15 -8.35
N PRO A 75 28.76 -0.76 -7.35
CA PRO A 75 30.22 -0.81 -7.43
C PRO A 75 30.77 -2.23 -7.49
N ALA A 76 30.21 -3.20 -6.75
CA ALA A 76 30.66 -4.59 -6.79
C ALA A 76 30.37 -5.28 -8.13
N ILE A 77 29.26 -4.98 -8.80
CA ILE A 77 28.96 -5.41 -10.17
C ILE A 77 29.86 -4.71 -11.17
N ARG A 78 30.18 -3.42 -10.98
CA ARG A 78 31.18 -2.72 -11.80
C ARG A 78 32.59 -3.27 -11.61
N LEU A 79 33.02 -3.53 -10.37
CA LEU A 79 34.28 -4.19 -10.00
C LEU A 79 34.33 -5.63 -10.51
N ALA A 80 33.23 -6.37 -10.48
CA ALA A 80 33.12 -7.69 -11.10
C ALA A 80 33.21 -7.59 -12.63
N GLY A 81 32.64 -6.55 -13.25
CA GLY A 81 32.79 -6.25 -14.68
C GLY A 81 34.21 -5.82 -15.08
N TYR A 82 34.91 -5.04 -14.23
CA TYR A 82 36.33 -4.73 -14.39
C TYR A 82 37.22 -5.96 -14.13
N GLY A 83 36.85 -6.81 -13.17
CA GLY A 83 37.47 -8.10 -12.90
C GLY A 83 37.24 -9.10 -14.03
N HIS A 84 36.08 -9.07 -14.71
CA HIS A 84 35.79 -9.85 -15.91
C HIS A 84 36.66 -9.36 -17.08
N LYS A 85 36.78 -8.04 -17.29
CA LYS A 85 37.72 -7.47 -18.29
C LYS A 85 39.19 -7.78 -18.00
N GLY A 86 39.60 -7.74 -16.73
CA GLY A 86 40.93 -8.16 -16.27
C GLY A 86 41.15 -9.67 -16.40
N TYR A 87 40.13 -10.48 -16.15
CA TYR A 87 40.13 -11.93 -16.35
C TYR A 87 40.35 -12.29 -17.82
N TYR A 88 39.69 -11.63 -18.78
CA TYR A 88 39.95 -11.85 -20.21
C TYR A 88 41.31 -11.29 -20.67
N ALA A 89 41.79 -10.19 -20.08
CA ALA A 89 43.12 -9.64 -20.36
C ALA A 89 44.26 -10.54 -19.83
N LEU A 90 44.05 -11.24 -18.71
CA LEU A 90 44.99 -12.20 -18.12
C LEU A 90 44.83 -13.64 -18.66
N ARG A 91 43.69 -13.95 -19.30
CA ARG A 91 43.43 -15.25 -19.96
C ARG A 91 44.33 -15.46 -21.18
N ALA A 92 44.64 -14.42 -21.94
CA ALA A 92 45.50 -14.52 -23.12
C ALA A 92 47.00 -14.79 -22.81
N PRO A 93 47.58 -14.24 -21.73
CA PRO A 93 48.87 -14.68 -21.18
C PRO A 93 48.82 -16.05 -20.50
N ALA A 94 47.77 -16.37 -19.73
CA ALA A 94 47.65 -17.64 -19.01
C ALA A 94 47.48 -18.86 -19.95
N ILE A 95 46.76 -18.69 -21.07
CA ILE A 95 46.67 -19.71 -22.13
C ILE A 95 48.02 -19.88 -22.86
N ARG A 96 48.81 -18.80 -23.00
CA ARG A 96 50.19 -18.87 -23.55
C ARG A 96 51.18 -19.53 -22.59
N LEU A 97 51.01 -19.33 -21.29
CA LEU A 97 51.84 -19.95 -20.23
C LEU A 97 51.46 -21.42 -19.95
N ALA A 98 50.21 -21.83 -20.21
CA ALA A 98 49.78 -23.22 -20.13
C ALA A 98 50.51 -24.14 -21.14
N GLY A 99 51.19 -23.57 -22.15
CA GLY A 99 52.10 -24.30 -23.04
C GLY A 99 53.47 -24.63 -22.43
N TYR A 100 53.81 -24.14 -21.24
CA TYR A 100 55.15 -24.25 -20.64
C TYR A 100 55.23 -24.87 -19.23
N GLY A 101 54.12 -25.36 -18.66
CA GLY A 101 54.17 -26.16 -17.43
C GLY A 101 53.02 -25.91 -16.45
N HIS A 102 52.57 -27.00 -15.82
CA HIS A 102 51.36 -27.12 -15.02
C HIS A 102 51.41 -26.32 -13.68
N ASP A 103 52.60 -26.08 -13.13
CA ASP A 103 52.76 -25.54 -11.76
C ASP A 103 52.57 -24.01 -11.65
N GLY A 104 52.92 -23.25 -12.70
CA GLY A 104 52.76 -21.79 -12.70
C GLY A 104 51.29 -21.34 -12.74
N PHE A 105 50.42 -22.14 -13.36
CA PHE A 105 48.98 -21.88 -13.43
C PHE A 105 48.31 -21.97 -12.05
N TYR A 106 48.62 -23.00 -11.26
CA TYR A 106 48.04 -23.17 -9.92
C TYR A 106 48.57 -22.15 -8.91
N ALA A 107 49.83 -21.72 -9.03
CA ALA A 107 50.39 -20.64 -8.20
C ALA A 107 49.64 -19.32 -8.44
N LEU A 108 49.47 -18.91 -9.70
CA LEU A 108 48.78 -17.68 -10.07
C LEU A 108 47.27 -17.75 -9.74
N TYR A 109 46.64 -18.90 -9.96
CA TYR A 109 45.23 -19.15 -9.61
C TYR A 109 45.01 -19.10 -8.08
N GLY A 110 45.95 -19.64 -7.31
CA GLY A 110 45.95 -19.61 -5.85
C GLY A 110 46.11 -18.19 -5.28
N GLU A 111 46.94 -17.35 -5.88
CA GLU A 111 47.06 -15.92 -5.51
C GLU A 111 45.79 -15.14 -5.82
N THR A 112 45.19 -15.38 -6.99
CA THR A 112 43.93 -14.72 -7.41
C THR A 112 42.79 -15.04 -6.45
N LEU A 113 42.67 -16.30 -6.00
CA LEU A 113 41.69 -16.72 -5.00
C LEU A 113 41.97 -16.14 -3.61
N ARG A 114 43.25 -15.95 -3.23
CA ARG A 114 43.63 -15.29 -1.97
C ARG A 114 43.26 -13.80 -1.98
N ALA A 115 43.53 -13.09 -3.07
CA ALA A 115 43.13 -11.71 -3.27
C ALA A 115 41.59 -11.54 -3.23
N GLY A 116 40.85 -12.42 -3.90
CA GLY A 116 39.38 -12.43 -3.87
C GLY A 116 38.80 -12.63 -2.46
N ARG A 117 39.39 -13.54 -1.66
CA ARG A 117 39.00 -13.76 -0.26
C ARG A 117 39.32 -12.57 0.64
N ALA A 118 40.45 -11.91 0.44
CA ALA A 118 40.83 -10.72 1.19
C ALA A 118 39.88 -9.54 0.91
N ILE A 119 39.51 -9.33 -0.36
CA ILE A 119 38.53 -8.31 -0.77
C ILE A 119 37.15 -8.60 -0.17
N LYS A 120 36.70 -9.86 -0.20
CA LYS A 120 35.44 -10.28 0.43
C LYS A 120 35.44 -10.00 1.94
N LYS A 121 36.51 -10.38 2.65
CA LYS A 121 36.66 -10.16 4.09
C LYS A 121 36.71 -8.66 4.44
N ALA A 122 37.40 -7.85 3.63
CA ALA A 122 37.46 -6.40 3.79
C ALA A 122 36.09 -5.73 3.54
N ALA A 123 35.33 -6.23 2.56
CA ALA A 123 33.95 -5.78 2.36
C ALA A 123 33.05 -6.17 3.55
N GLU A 124 33.15 -7.40 4.05
CA GLU A 124 32.35 -7.88 5.19
C GLU A 124 32.64 -7.11 6.49
N THR A 125 33.86 -6.60 6.70
CA THR A 125 34.22 -5.74 7.84
C THR A 125 33.95 -4.25 7.61
N ALA A 126 34.11 -3.74 6.39
CA ALA A 126 33.85 -2.32 6.08
C ALA A 126 32.35 -2.00 6.04
N VAL A 127 31.51 -2.92 5.58
CA VAL A 127 30.06 -2.71 5.40
C VAL A 127 29.33 -2.39 6.71
N PRO A 128 29.56 -3.10 7.85
CA PRO A 128 28.99 -2.75 9.14
C PRO A 128 29.45 -1.38 9.66
N ALA A 129 30.74 -1.05 9.53
CA ALA A 129 31.31 0.21 10.00
C ALA A 129 30.80 1.42 9.18
N ILE A 130 30.70 1.27 7.85
CA ILE A 130 30.14 2.27 6.94
C ILE A 130 28.63 2.44 7.21
N ARG A 131 27.89 1.35 7.46
CA ARG A 131 26.45 1.37 7.79
C ARG A 131 26.16 2.09 9.12
N VAL A 132 27.02 1.93 10.13
CA VAL A 132 26.91 2.62 11.44
C VAL A 132 27.30 4.10 11.33
N SER A 133 28.34 4.42 10.55
CA SER A 133 28.80 5.80 10.33
C SER A 133 27.78 6.62 9.52
N TRP A 134 27.28 6.08 8.40
CA TRP A 134 26.26 6.75 7.59
C TRP A 134 24.96 6.98 8.38
N THR A 135 24.44 5.96 9.07
CA THR A 135 23.20 6.12 9.86
C THR A 135 23.32 7.18 10.97
N ARG A 136 24.52 7.40 11.54
CA ARG A 136 24.78 8.49 12.49
C ARG A 136 24.85 9.87 11.80
N LEU A 137 25.42 9.96 10.59
CA LEU A 137 25.59 11.21 9.84
C LEU A 137 24.32 11.72 9.14
N VAL A 138 23.48 10.84 8.59
CA VAL A 138 22.22 11.29 7.92
C VAL A 138 21.05 11.47 8.88
N ARG A 139 21.07 10.88 10.08
CA ARG A 139 19.99 11.02 11.09
C ARG A 139 19.61 12.47 11.41
N PRO A 140 20.57 13.40 11.65
CA PRO A 140 20.26 14.81 11.87
C PRO A 140 19.57 15.48 10.66
N LEU A 141 20.04 15.19 9.44
CA LEU A 141 19.44 15.74 8.20
C LEU A 141 18.00 15.25 8.00
N TRP A 142 17.74 13.97 8.28
CA TRP A 142 16.38 13.43 8.26
C TRP A 142 15.50 14.03 9.36
N PHE A 143 16.05 14.29 10.54
CA PHE A 143 15.31 14.91 11.64
C PHE A 143 14.84 16.33 11.28
N PHE A 144 15.71 17.21 10.79
CA PHE A 144 15.31 18.57 10.40
C PHE A 144 14.30 18.57 9.25
N ARG A 145 14.48 17.65 8.29
CA ARG A 145 13.57 17.50 7.16
C ARG A 145 12.20 16.97 7.58
N ASP A 146 12.15 16.00 8.48
CA ASP A 146 10.92 15.46 9.04
C ASP A 146 10.23 16.54 9.89
N ALA A 147 10.95 17.29 10.73
CA ALA A 147 10.39 18.39 11.52
C ALA A 147 9.73 19.48 10.64
N ARG A 148 10.41 19.91 9.56
CA ARG A 148 9.83 20.86 8.60
C ARG A 148 8.61 20.28 7.88
N SER A 149 8.65 19.00 7.54
CA SER A 149 7.52 18.32 6.89
C SER A 149 6.34 18.19 7.86
N ASP A 150 6.58 17.83 9.11
CA ASP A 150 5.58 17.65 10.15
C ASP A 150 4.91 18.97 10.56
N ALA A 151 5.69 20.05 10.66
CA ALA A 151 5.16 21.39 10.85
C ALA A 151 4.22 21.77 9.70
N ALA A 152 4.64 21.55 8.45
CA ALA A 152 3.82 21.84 7.28
C ALA A 152 2.53 21.01 7.23
N LEU A 153 2.59 19.71 7.53
CA LEU A 153 1.41 18.84 7.58
C LEU A 153 0.46 19.25 8.71
N SER A 154 1.00 19.57 9.88
CA SER A 154 0.21 20.03 11.03
C SER A 154 -0.48 21.37 10.74
N ILE A 155 0.22 22.29 10.08
CA ILE A 155 -0.36 23.56 9.62
C ILE A 155 -1.46 23.28 8.61
N ALA A 156 -1.22 22.44 7.60
CA ALA A 156 -2.21 22.13 6.57
C ALA A 156 -3.52 21.59 7.16
N VAL A 157 -3.44 20.66 8.12
CA VAL A 157 -4.62 20.09 8.79
C VAL A 157 -5.32 21.12 9.68
N LYS A 158 -4.58 21.86 10.52
CA LYS A 158 -5.16 22.83 11.48
C LYS A 158 -5.78 24.04 10.80
N SER A 159 -5.11 24.56 9.76
CA SER A 159 -5.54 25.75 9.03
C SER A 159 -6.50 25.45 7.88
N PHE A 160 -6.86 24.18 7.68
CA PHE A 160 -7.72 23.78 6.57
C PHE A 160 -9.04 24.53 6.59
N ARG A 161 -9.35 25.17 5.46
CA ARG A 161 -10.66 25.72 5.13
C ARG A 161 -10.93 25.42 3.65
N PRO A 162 -12.16 25.03 3.29
CA PRO A 162 -12.55 24.90 1.88
C PRO A 162 -12.32 26.21 1.14
N ARG A 163 -11.83 26.11 -0.09
CA ARG A 163 -11.57 27.26 -0.98
C ARG A 163 -12.35 27.18 -2.28
N ARG A 164 -12.87 25.99 -2.63
CA ARG A 164 -13.64 25.79 -3.85
C ARG A 164 -15.10 26.14 -3.60
N ARG A 165 -15.79 26.50 -4.68
CA ARG A 165 -17.25 26.63 -4.66
C ARG A 165 -17.87 25.24 -4.45
N PHE A 166 -18.93 25.21 -3.66
CA PHE A 166 -19.70 24.00 -3.40
C PHE A 166 -20.65 23.74 -4.57
N GLU A 167 -20.40 22.67 -5.31
CA GLU A 167 -21.18 22.25 -6.47
C GLU A 167 -21.35 20.72 -6.43
N PRO A 168 -22.05 20.19 -5.41
CA PRO A 168 -22.11 18.75 -5.19
C PRO A 168 -22.95 18.04 -6.24
N VAL A 169 -22.45 16.87 -6.69
CA VAL A 169 -23.21 15.93 -7.51
C VAL A 169 -23.30 14.61 -6.76
N ASN A 170 -24.53 14.17 -6.53
CA ASN A 170 -24.80 12.90 -5.85
C ASN A 170 -24.08 11.74 -6.52
N ASN A 171 -23.56 10.83 -5.71
CA ASN A 171 -23.02 9.58 -6.22
C ASN A 171 -24.16 8.55 -6.31
N PRO A 172 -24.43 7.96 -7.49
CA PRO A 172 -25.34 6.83 -7.60
C PRO A 172 -24.95 5.69 -6.64
N PRO A 173 -25.89 4.82 -6.22
CA PRO A 173 -25.57 3.67 -5.38
C PRO A 173 -24.50 2.78 -6.01
N ALA A 174 -23.59 2.24 -5.19
CA ALA A 174 -22.61 1.28 -5.69
C ALA A 174 -23.33 0.02 -6.23
N PRO A 175 -22.85 -0.62 -7.31
CA PRO A 175 -23.47 -1.83 -7.87
C PRO A 175 -23.66 -2.99 -6.88
N LEU A 176 -22.93 -2.97 -5.77
CA LEU A 176 -22.93 -4.01 -4.74
C LEU A 176 -23.86 -3.71 -3.55
N ALA A 177 -24.67 -2.65 -3.61
CA ALA A 177 -25.34 -2.07 -2.44
C ALA A 177 -26.60 -2.82 -1.92
N ALA A 178 -26.99 -3.97 -2.46
CA ALA A 178 -28.06 -4.81 -1.89
C ALA A 178 -27.89 -6.30 -2.22
N GLY A 179 -28.12 -7.19 -1.25
CA GLY A 179 -28.19 -8.66 -1.48
C GLY A 179 -26.86 -9.35 -1.80
N ALA A 180 -25.72 -8.78 -1.39
CA ALA A 180 -24.36 -9.28 -1.67
C ALA A 180 -23.86 -10.36 -0.69
N GLU A 181 -24.70 -10.82 0.23
CA GLU A 181 -24.34 -11.83 1.25
C GLU A 181 -23.97 -13.17 0.60
N GLY A 182 -22.84 -13.74 1.00
CA GLY A 182 -22.37 -15.04 0.51
C GLY A 182 -21.93 -15.11 -0.96
N ARG A 183 -21.97 -14.00 -1.73
CA ARG A 183 -21.52 -13.99 -3.13
C ARG A 183 -19.99 -13.94 -3.25
N PRO A 184 -19.39 -14.65 -4.23
CA PRO A 184 -17.98 -14.51 -4.52
C PRO A 184 -17.60 -13.06 -4.88
N ARG A 185 -16.45 -12.61 -4.36
CA ARG A 185 -15.85 -11.32 -4.65
C ARG A 185 -14.44 -11.53 -5.21
N LEU A 186 -14.24 -11.27 -6.48
CA LEU A 186 -12.95 -11.55 -7.13
C LEU A 186 -12.25 -10.25 -7.49
N SER A 187 -11.02 -10.07 -7.03
CA SER A 187 -10.12 -9.07 -7.60
C SER A 187 -9.48 -9.66 -8.84
N TRP A 188 -9.53 -8.96 -9.97
CA TRP A 188 -8.99 -9.43 -11.23
C TRP A 188 -7.99 -8.45 -11.79
N ASN A 189 -6.71 -8.83 -11.79
CA ASN A 189 -5.68 -8.13 -12.55
C ASN A 189 -5.77 -8.60 -14.00
N ILE A 190 -6.57 -7.92 -14.83
CA ILE A 190 -6.88 -8.39 -16.19
C ILE A 190 -5.63 -8.46 -17.07
N HIS A 191 -4.74 -7.48 -16.94
CA HIS A 191 -3.44 -7.47 -17.58
C HIS A 191 -2.47 -6.52 -16.89
N LEU A 192 -1.27 -6.41 -17.44
CA LEU A 192 -0.19 -5.62 -16.89
C LEU A 192 0.22 -4.45 -17.78
N SER A 193 -0.45 -4.21 -18.91
CA SER A 193 -0.14 -3.03 -19.71
C SER A 193 -0.72 -1.78 -19.04
N CYS A 194 0.02 -0.67 -19.02
CA CYS A 194 -0.45 0.62 -18.51
C CYS A 194 0.13 1.74 -19.36
N ASN A 195 -0.69 2.75 -19.66
CA ASN A 195 -0.28 3.95 -20.36
C ASN A 195 0.35 5.01 -19.44
N TYR A 196 0.43 4.76 -18.12
CA TYR A 196 1.10 5.62 -17.13
C TYR A 196 2.33 4.93 -16.52
N ASP A 197 3.37 5.71 -16.21
CA ASP A 197 4.53 5.27 -15.44
C ASP A 197 4.65 6.06 -14.13
N CYS A 198 3.89 5.65 -13.12
CA CYS A 198 3.85 6.31 -11.82
C CYS A 198 5.02 5.85 -10.94
N PRO A 199 5.78 6.77 -10.30
CA PRO A 199 6.97 6.43 -9.51
C PRO A 199 6.67 5.71 -8.18
N TYR A 200 5.40 5.56 -7.84
CA TYR A 200 4.91 4.83 -6.67
C TYR A 200 4.11 3.57 -7.04
N CYS A 201 4.04 3.23 -8.34
CA CYS A 201 3.40 2.01 -8.79
C CYS A 201 4.23 0.79 -8.40
N TRP A 202 3.56 -0.30 -8.03
CA TRP A 202 4.18 -1.59 -7.74
C TRP A 202 4.95 -2.17 -8.93
N PHE A 203 4.52 -1.85 -10.16
CA PHE A 203 5.13 -2.33 -11.39
C PHE A 203 6.22 -1.40 -11.93
N HIS A 204 6.45 -0.24 -11.31
CA HIS A 204 7.45 0.72 -11.77
C HIS A 204 8.84 0.08 -11.84
N GLY A 205 9.51 0.21 -12.99
CA GLY A 205 10.82 -0.39 -13.24
C GLY A 205 10.84 -1.92 -13.38
N GLY A 206 9.67 -2.58 -13.40
CA GLY A 206 9.56 -4.04 -13.49
C GLY A 206 8.63 -4.57 -14.58
N TRP A 207 7.99 -3.70 -15.38
CA TRP A 207 6.96 -4.08 -16.36
C TRP A 207 7.39 -5.22 -17.30
N GLU A 208 8.61 -5.17 -17.85
CA GLU A 208 9.14 -6.19 -18.77
C GLU A 208 9.20 -7.60 -18.16
N THR A 209 9.42 -7.70 -16.84
CA THR A 209 9.49 -9.00 -16.13
C THR A 209 8.12 -9.68 -16.03
N TYR A 210 7.04 -8.90 -16.11
CA TYR A 210 5.68 -9.40 -15.91
C TYR A 210 4.90 -9.57 -17.22
N LEU A 211 5.18 -8.76 -18.25
CA LEU A 211 4.43 -8.76 -19.51
C LEU A 211 4.48 -10.10 -20.27
N GLY A 212 5.61 -10.82 -20.23
CA GLY A 212 5.79 -12.09 -20.95
C GLY A 212 4.96 -13.27 -20.41
N LYS A 213 4.18 -13.08 -19.35
CA LYS A 213 3.35 -14.12 -18.71
C LYS A 213 1.85 -13.85 -18.80
N ALA A 214 1.44 -12.72 -19.39
CA ALA A 214 0.04 -12.36 -19.50
C ALA A 214 -0.67 -13.18 -20.57
N VAL A 215 -1.86 -13.69 -20.23
CA VAL A 215 -2.79 -14.29 -21.17
C VAL A 215 -3.74 -13.20 -21.64
N ILE A 216 -3.79 -12.97 -22.94
CA ILE A 216 -4.72 -12.03 -23.57
C ILE A 216 -5.76 -12.83 -24.34
N LEU A 217 -7.00 -12.82 -23.86
CA LEU A 217 -8.16 -13.46 -24.49
C LEU A 217 -9.13 -12.41 -25.03
N SER A 218 -9.88 -12.78 -26.06
CA SER A 218 -11.00 -12.00 -26.56
C SER A 218 -12.15 -11.92 -25.53
N PRO A 219 -13.08 -10.96 -25.68
CA PRO A 219 -14.27 -10.89 -24.82
C PRO A 219 -15.08 -12.19 -24.78
N LYS A 220 -15.21 -12.88 -25.93
CA LYS A 220 -15.94 -14.15 -26.03
C LYS A 220 -15.27 -15.27 -25.24
N GLU A 221 -13.94 -15.39 -25.34
CA GLU A 221 -13.18 -16.39 -24.58
C GLU A 221 -13.29 -16.14 -23.08
N TRP A 222 -13.10 -14.89 -22.63
CA TRP A 222 -13.33 -14.53 -21.23
C TRP A 222 -14.76 -14.85 -20.77
N GLY A 223 -15.76 -14.56 -21.62
CA GLY A 223 -17.15 -14.88 -21.34
C GLY A 223 -17.40 -16.35 -21.07
N SER A 224 -16.79 -17.25 -21.86
CA SER A 224 -16.88 -18.69 -21.63
C SER A 224 -16.30 -19.10 -20.28
N HIS A 225 -15.20 -18.48 -19.82
CA HIS A 225 -14.61 -18.79 -18.50
C HIS A 225 -15.47 -18.26 -17.35
N TRP A 226 -15.96 -17.03 -17.46
CA TRP A 226 -16.82 -16.42 -16.46
C TRP A 226 -18.20 -17.06 -16.37
N ALA A 227 -18.78 -17.49 -17.48
CA ALA A 227 -20.03 -18.24 -17.50
C ALA A 227 -19.92 -19.54 -16.68
N ARG A 228 -18.86 -20.33 -16.89
CA ARG A 228 -18.58 -21.53 -16.08
C ARG A 228 -18.41 -21.23 -14.61
N PHE A 229 -17.70 -20.15 -14.28
CA PHE A 229 -17.55 -19.72 -12.89
C PHE A 229 -18.92 -19.39 -12.28
N ASN A 230 -19.75 -18.62 -12.99
CA ASN A 230 -21.07 -18.23 -12.52
C ASN A 230 -22.05 -19.40 -12.42
N GLU A 231 -21.95 -20.41 -13.27
CA GLU A 231 -22.75 -21.65 -13.14
C GLU A 231 -22.43 -22.41 -11.86
N ARG A 232 -21.17 -22.45 -11.44
CA ARG A 232 -20.73 -23.18 -10.24
C ARG A 232 -20.93 -22.41 -8.94
N HIS A 233 -20.66 -21.11 -8.98
CA HIS A 233 -20.53 -20.26 -7.80
C HIS A 233 -21.58 -19.13 -7.73
N GLY A 234 -22.42 -18.99 -8.74
CA GLY A 234 -23.39 -17.91 -8.87
C GLY A 234 -22.78 -16.57 -9.32
N PRO A 235 -23.60 -15.51 -9.38
CA PRO A 235 -23.16 -14.14 -9.62
C PRO A 235 -22.05 -13.68 -8.68
N ALA A 236 -21.04 -13.01 -9.23
CA ALA A 236 -19.93 -12.45 -8.50
C ALA A 236 -19.97 -10.92 -8.45
N HIS A 237 -19.23 -10.36 -7.50
CA HIS A 237 -18.70 -9.02 -7.61
C HIS A 237 -17.26 -9.07 -8.10
N ILE A 238 -16.95 -8.36 -9.19
CA ILE A 238 -15.64 -8.43 -9.82
C ILE A 238 -14.98 -7.05 -9.72
N GLU A 239 -13.89 -6.99 -8.96
CA GLU A 239 -13.04 -5.81 -8.82
C GLU A 239 -11.91 -5.88 -9.87
N ILE A 240 -12.10 -5.25 -11.03
CA ILE A 240 -11.17 -5.29 -12.15
C ILE A 240 -10.09 -4.22 -11.97
N ALA A 241 -8.84 -4.63 -12.04
CA ALA A 241 -7.64 -3.82 -11.92
C ALA A 241 -6.52 -4.40 -12.83
N GLY A 242 -5.26 -4.06 -12.56
CA GLY A 242 -4.11 -4.57 -13.30
C GLY A 242 -3.05 -3.47 -13.47
N GLY A 243 -2.54 -3.32 -14.70
CA GLY A 243 -1.98 -2.07 -15.16
C GLY A 243 -3.08 -1.02 -15.31
N GLU A 244 -3.49 -0.72 -16.54
CA GLU A 244 -4.68 0.09 -16.83
C GLU A 244 -5.71 -0.76 -17.59
N PRO A 245 -6.86 -1.12 -17.01
CA PRO A 245 -7.84 -1.97 -17.69
C PRO A 245 -8.28 -1.45 -19.06
N PHE A 246 -8.41 -0.13 -19.24
CA PHE A 246 -8.84 0.45 -20.52
C PHE A 246 -7.79 0.39 -21.64
N THR A 247 -6.56 -0.06 -21.37
CA THR A 247 -5.61 -0.40 -22.44
C THR A 247 -5.76 -1.84 -22.92
N TYR A 248 -6.64 -2.64 -22.31
CA TYR A 248 -6.90 -4.02 -22.72
C TYR A 248 -7.78 -4.06 -23.99
N PRO A 249 -7.43 -4.86 -25.02
CA PRO A 249 -8.23 -4.95 -26.24
C PRO A 249 -9.68 -5.41 -26.00
N GLY A 250 -10.66 -4.60 -26.42
CA GLY A 250 -12.08 -4.94 -26.25
C GLY A 250 -12.59 -4.86 -24.81
N PHE A 251 -11.93 -4.11 -23.93
CA PHE A 251 -12.30 -4.05 -22.50
C PHE A 251 -13.75 -3.63 -22.24
N ALA A 252 -14.27 -2.66 -22.99
CA ALA A 252 -15.66 -2.22 -22.84
C ALA A 252 -16.66 -3.35 -23.16
N ASP A 253 -16.35 -4.23 -24.11
CA ASP A 253 -17.19 -5.39 -24.44
C ASP A 253 -17.09 -6.47 -23.36
N ILE A 254 -15.92 -6.61 -22.72
CA ILE A 254 -15.75 -7.47 -21.53
C ILE A 254 -16.64 -6.95 -20.38
N LEU A 255 -16.66 -5.63 -20.15
CA LEU A 255 -17.52 -5.05 -19.11
C LEU A 255 -19.00 -5.31 -19.39
N ALA A 256 -19.46 -5.10 -20.63
CA ALA A 256 -20.85 -5.33 -21.03
C ALA A 256 -21.25 -6.79 -20.80
N MET A 257 -20.43 -7.74 -21.29
CA MET A 257 -20.67 -9.17 -21.14
C MET A 257 -20.70 -9.60 -19.65
N LEU A 258 -19.74 -9.13 -18.84
CA LEU A 258 -19.70 -9.54 -17.43
C LEU A 258 -20.87 -8.97 -16.62
N ALA A 259 -21.32 -7.75 -16.95
CA ALA A 259 -22.42 -7.07 -16.27
C ALA A 259 -23.78 -7.76 -16.42
N GLU A 260 -23.94 -8.66 -17.40
CA GLU A 260 -25.17 -9.46 -17.59
C GLU A 260 -25.50 -10.30 -16.36
N ARG A 261 -24.46 -10.90 -15.73
CA ARG A 261 -24.62 -11.78 -14.57
C ARG A 261 -23.92 -11.29 -13.31
N ASN A 262 -22.97 -10.37 -13.44
CA ASN A 262 -22.12 -9.93 -12.33
C ASN A 262 -22.33 -8.45 -12.03
N THR A 263 -21.73 -7.99 -10.94
CA THR A 263 -21.56 -6.57 -10.64
C THR A 263 -20.07 -6.25 -10.67
N LEU A 264 -19.70 -5.08 -11.20
CA LEU A 264 -18.32 -4.74 -11.51
C LEU A 264 -17.90 -3.48 -10.76
N SER A 265 -16.66 -3.46 -10.30
CA SER A 265 -15.96 -2.25 -9.86
C SER A 265 -14.63 -2.17 -10.58
N VAL A 266 -14.40 -1.11 -11.35
CA VAL A 266 -13.19 -0.95 -12.16
C VAL A 266 -12.26 0.08 -11.50
N SER A 267 -11.05 -0.34 -11.17
CA SER A 267 -9.97 0.56 -10.77
C SER A 267 -9.20 1.00 -12.00
N THR A 268 -9.19 2.31 -12.29
CA THR A 268 -8.61 2.87 -13.52
C THR A 268 -7.86 4.17 -13.22
N ASN A 269 -6.79 4.45 -13.95
CA ASN A 269 -6.10 5.73 -13.99
C ASN A 269 -6.94 6.84 -14.64
N PHE A 270 -8.03 6.45 -15.32
CA PHE A 270 -9.02 7.32 -15.90
C PHE A 270 -8.49 8.27 -16.98
N ALA A 271 -7.55 7.80 -17.81
CA ALA A 271 -7.00 8.55 -18.95
C ALA A 271 -7.96 8.64 -20.16
N TRP A 272 -8.96 7.77 -20.26
CA TRP A 272 -9.93 7.60 -21.36
C TRP A 272 -11.17 8.52 -21.24
N ASP A 273 -11.97 8.69 -22.30
CA ASP A 273 -13.15 9.56 -22.25
C ASP A 273 -14.40 8.81 -21.70
N PRO A 274 -15.09 9.33 -20.67
CA PRO A 274 -16.32 8.74 -20.12
C PRO A 274 -17.42 8.42 -21.14
N SER A 275 -17.48 9.15 -22.26
CA SER A 275 -18.44 8.90 -23.33
C SER A 275 -18.23 7.55 -24.02
N GLU A 276 -17.02 6.96 -23.96
CA GLU A 276 -16.70 5.67 -24.57
C GLU A 276 -17.44 4.47 -23.95
N ILE A 277 -17.95 4.61 -22.71
CA ILE A 277 -18.72 3.59 -22.02
C ILE A 277 -20.20 3.94 -21.84
N ALA A 278 -20.54 5.23 -21.98
CA ALA A 278 -21.91 5.70 -21.78
C ALA A 278 -22.83 5.02 -22.81
N GLY A 279 -23.89 4.37 -22.33
CA GLY A 279 -24.84 3.62 -23.18
C GLY A 279 -24.36 2.24 -23.65
N ARG A 280 -23.10 1.84 -23.37
CA ARG A 280 -22.61 0.48 -23.68
C ARG A 280 -22.76 -0.50 -22.53
N VAL A 281 -22.77 0.01 -21.30
CA VAL A 281 -22.86 -0.81 -20.08
C VAL A 281 -23.93 -0.24 -19.16
N ASP A 282 -24.61 -1.11 -18.41
CA ASP A 282 -25.60 -0.71 -17.41
C ASP A 282 -24.91 -0.01 -16.22
N PRO A 283 -25.19 1.29 -15.98
CA PRO A 283 -24.58 2.03 -14.88
C PRO A 283 -24.96 1.52 -13.49
N ALA A 284 -26.04 0.74 -13.35
CA ALA A 284 -26.40 0.09 -12.09
C ALA A 284 -25.50 -1.14 -11.80
N LYS A 285 -24.85 -1.69 -12.83
CA LYS A 285 -24.02 -2.91 -12.73
C LYS A 285 -22.52 -2.61 -12.64
N VAL A 286 -22.08 -1.43 -13.08
CA VAL A 286 -20.66 -1.08 -13.17
C VAL A 286 -20.36 0.18 -12.39
N GLY A 287 -19.35 0.13 -11.52
CA GLY A 287 -18.84 1.27 -10.77
C GLY A 287 -17.37 1.53 -11.08
N PHE A 288 -16.92 2.76 -10.85
CA PHE A 288 -15.54 3.18 -11.14
C PHE A 288 -14.85 3.75 -9.90
N SER A 289 -13.63 3.27 -9.66
CA SER A 289 -12.67 3.88 -8.74
C SER A 289 -11.58 4.57 -9.57
N CYS A 290 -11.75 5.89 -9.74
CA CYS A 290 -10.87 6.71 -10.56
C CYS A 290 -9.64 7.13 -9.75
N SER A 291 -8.47 6.62 -10.13
CA SER A 291 -7.20 6.91 -9.46
C SER A 291 -6.65 8.25 -9.93
N PHE A 292 -6.63 9.25 -9.06
CA PHE A 292 -6.07 10.56 -9.33
C PHE A 292 -4.55 10.51 -9.28
N HIS A 293 -3.92 10.70 -10.44
CA HIS A 293 -2.48 10.79 -10.58
C HIS A 293 -2.05 12.24 -10.92
N PRO A 294 -1.56 13.03 -9.94
CA PRO A 294 -1.29 14.46 -10.13
C PRO A 294 -0.32 14.82 -11.26
N LYS A 295 0.53 13.87 -11.69
CA LYS A 295 1.49 14.07 -12.78
C LYS A 295 0.81 14.07 -14.16
N PHE A 296 -0.33 13.40 -14.30
CA PHE A 296 -0.98 13.13 -15.59
C PHE A 296 -2.33 13.85 -15.75
N ALA A 297 -2.83 14.45 -14.68
CA ALA A 297 -4.03 15.28 -14.70
C ALA A 297 -3.65 16.76 -14.72
N PRO A 298 -4.32 17.61 -15.53
CA PRO A 298 -4.05 19.05 -15.55
C PRO A 298 -4.18 19.71 -14.17
N SER A 299 -5.19 19.29 -13.39
CA SER A 299 -5.39 19.69 -12.01
C SER A 299 -6.31 18.70 -11.29
N ALA A 300 -6.39 18.80 -9.96
CA ALA A 300 -7.36 18.02 -9.17
C ALA A 300 -8.80 18.42 -9.51
N ASP A 301 -9.05 19.71 -9.74
CA ASP A 301 -10.38 20.20 -10.15
C ASP A 301 -10.79 19.64 -11.52
N ALA A 302 -9.90 19.66 -12.51
CA ALA A 302 -10.18 19.10 -13.84
C ALA A 302 -10.45 17.58 -13.78
N PHE A 303 -9.73 16.85 -12.93
CA PHE A 303 -9.98 15.43 -12.72
C PHE A 303 -11.31 15.18 -12.00
N ALA A 304 -11.63 15.98 -10.98
CA ALA A 304 -12.92 15.91 -10.27
C ALA A 304 -14.09 16.15 -11.23
N GLU A 305 -14.01 17.19 -12.08
CA GLU A 305 -15.03 17.45 -13.12
C GLU A 305 -15.20 16.27 -14.09
N LYS A 306 -14.10 15.60 -14.44
CA LYS A 306 -14.17 14.39 -15.27
C LYS A 306 -14.90 13.26 -14.57
N VAL A 307 -14.67 13.06 -13.27
CA VAL A 307 -15.41 12.06 -12.45
C VAL A 307 -16.90 12.41 -12.39
N LEU A 308 -17.26 13.69 -12.31
CA LEU A 308 -18.65 14.13 -12.33
C LEU A 308 -19.37 13.77 -13.63
N ARG A 309 -18.67 13.67 -14.77
CA ARG A 309 -19.28 13.21 -16.04
C ARG A 309 -19.80 11.77 -15.93
N LEU A 310 -19.07 10.89 -15.24
CA LEU A 310 -19.55 9.52 -14.97
C LEU A 310 -20.78 9.52 -14.08
N ARG A 311 -20.76 10.30 -12.99
CA ARG A 311 -21.91 10.39 -12.08
C ARG A 311 -23.16 10.93 -12.76
N LYS A 312 -23.00 11.97 -13.60
CA LYS A 312 -24.09 12.55 -14.40
C LYS A 312 -24.63 11.55 -15.44
N ALA A 313 -23.80 10.62 -15.91
CA ALA A 313 -24.20 9.50 -16.76
C ALA A 313 -24.81 8.31 -15.97
N GLY A 314 -25.03 8.45 -14.66
CA GLY A 314 -25.68 7.46 -13.81
C GLY A 314 -24.74 6.45 -13.14
N PHE A 315 -23.44 6.49 -13.43
CA PHE A 315 -22.47 5.56 -12.86
C PHE A 315 -22.10 5.92 -11.42
N HIS A 316 -21.96 4.91 -10.57
CA HIS A 316 -21.23 5.07 -9.31
C HIS A 316 -19.76 5.35 -9.61
N ALA A 317 -19.24 6.50 -9.19
CA ALA A 317 -17.85 6.87 -9.43
C ALA A 317 -17.23 7.54 -8.20
N THR A 318 -16.05 7.05 -7.81
CA THR A 318 -15.25 7.55 -6.68
C THR A 318 -13.87 7.98 -7.14
N ALA A 319 -13.18 8.75 -6.30
CA ALA A 319 -11.80 9.13 -6.54
C ALA A 319 -10.88 8.53 -5.46
N THR A 320 -9.70 8.10 -5.88
CA THR A 320 -8.67 7.55 -5.00
C THR A 320 -7.32 8.21 -5.26
N ILE A 321 -6.52 8.41 -4.22
CA ILE A 321 -5.12 8.84 -4.36
C ILE A 321 -4.21 8.06 -3.42
N VAL A 322 -3.00 7.73 -3.90
CA VAL A 322 -1.93 7.20 -3.07
C VAL A 322 -1.23 8.35 -2.33
N ALA A 323 -1.12 8.24 -1.01
CA ALA A 323 -0.43 9.18 -0.12
C ALA A 323 1.11 9.07 -0.24
N TYR A 324 1.62 9.09 -1.47
CA TYR A 324 3.04 9.09 -1.79
C TYR A 324 3.74 10.26 -1.06
N PRO A 325 4.92 10.11 -0.45
CA PRO A 325 5.46 11.12 0.45
C PRO A 325 5.58 12.55 -0.14
N PRO A 326 5.94 12.74 -1.43
CA PRO A 326 5.88 14.04 -2.10
C PRO A 326 4.48 14.69 -2.17
N TYR A 327 3.41 13.91 -2.05
CA TYR A 327 2.03 14.35 -2.21
C TYR A 327 1.37 14.82 -0.91
N LEU A 328 1.89 14.40 0.26
CA LEU A 328 1.24 14.59 1.56
C LEU A 328 0.81 16.05 1.83
N LYS A 329 1.66 17.02 1.48
CA LYS A 329 1.39 18.45 1.71
C LYS A 329 0.21 18.99 0.89
N ARG A 330 -0.12 18.34 -0.22
CA ARG A 330 -1.20 18.75 -1.13
C ARG A 330 -2.48 17.95 -0.93
N LEU A 331 -2.45 16.84 -0.20
CA LEU A 331 -3.63 15.96 -0.02
C LEU A 331 -4.85 16.73 0.51
N VAL A 332 -4.64 17.64 1.47
CA VAL A 332 -5.73 18.43 2.06
C VAL A 332 -6.35 19.39 1.03
N ASP A 333 -5.52 20.04 0.21
CA ASP A 333 -5.98 20.92 -0.87
C ASP A 333 -6.67 20.15 -1.99
N TRP A 334 -6.13 18.99 -2.37
CA TRP A 334 -6.76 18.14 -3.37
C TRP A 334 -8.08 17.57 -2.87
N ASN A 335 -8.16 17.14 -1.60
CA ASN A 335 -9.41 16.71 -1.01
C ASN A 335 -10.51 17.77 -1.18
N ASP A 336 -10.17 19.05 -1.03
CA ASP A 336 -11.12 20.14 -1.23
C ASP A 336 -11.65 20.23 -2.68
N SER A 337 -10.81 19.96 -3.69
CA SER A 337 -11.23 19.87 -5.09
C SER A 337 -12.28 18.79 -5.33
N PHE A 338 -12.18 17.65 -4.64
CA PHE A 338 -13.12 16.53 -4.77
C PHE A 338 -14.35 16.70 -3.88
N PHE A 339 -14.14 17.00 -2.60
CA PHE A 339 -15.19 16.98 -1.60
C PHE A 339 -16.19 18.11 -1.81
N SER A 340 -15.75 19.31 -2.23
CA SER A 340 -16.64 20.43 -2.59
C SER A 340 -17.63 20.08 -3.72
N ARG A 341 -17.36 19.01 -4.48
CA ARG A 341 -18.18 18.49 -5.57
C ARG A 341 -18.94 17.22 -5.20
N GLY A 342 -18.98 16.89 -3.91
CA GLY A 342 -19.60 15.67 -3.41
C GLY A 342 -18.80 14.41 -3.73
N ILE A 343 -17.51 14.49 -4.05
CA ILE A 343 -16.68 13.30 -4.29
C ILE A 343 -15.85 13.02 -3.03
N HIS A 344 -16.10 11.87 -2.38
CA HIS A 344 -15.21 11.38 -1.33
C HIS A 344 -13.89 10.90 -1.95
N LEU A 345 -12.78 11.53 -1.57
CA LEU A 345 -11.44 11.15 -1.99
C LEU A 345 -10.84 10.12 -1.03
N THR A 346 -10.71 8.87 -1.49
CA THR A 346 -10.06 7.83 -0.70
C THR A 346 -8.55 8.02 -0.71
N VAL A 347 -7.95 8.26 0.46
CA VAL A 347 -6.50 8.43 0.62
C VAL A 347 -5.86 7.10 1.04
N GLN A 348 -5.18 6.43 0.13
CA GLN A 348 -4.51 5.15 0.37
C GLN A 348 -3.07 5.35 0.87
N PRO A 349 -2.65 4.72 1.98
CA PRO A 349 -1.26 4.75 2.41
C PRO A 349 -0.31 4.21 1.34
N PHE A 350 0.76 4.95 1.05
CA PHE A 350 1.83 4.50 0.18
C PHE A 350 2.57 3.31 0.78
N ARG A 351 2.96 2.39 -0.10
CA ARG A 351 3.69 1.17 0.23
C ARG A 351 4.84 1.01 -0.72
N GLY A 352 6.02 0.79 -0.16
CA GLY A 352 7.25 0.71 -0.90
C GLY A 352 8.29 1.69 -0.40
N TYR A 353 9.36 1.80 -1.18
CA TYR A 353 10.51 2.60 -0.81
C TYR A 353 10.42 3.99 -1.41
N TRP A 354 10.70 4.99 -0.60
CA TRP A 354 10.93 6.34 -1.09
C TRP A 354 12.09 6.98 -0.35
N ARG A 355 13.11 7.40 -1.11
CA ARG A 355 14.38 7.95 -0.61
C ARG A 355 14.96 7.09 0.54
N GLY A 356 14.98 5.78 0.33
CA GLY A 356 15.53 4.81 1.28
C GLY A 356 14.72 4.56 2.55
N ARG A 357 13.44 4.96 2.57
CA ARG A 357 12.52 4.71 3.68
C ARG A 357 11.37 3.82 3.22
N TYR A 358 11.06 2.81 4.02
CA TYR A 358 9.97 1.88 3.78
C TYR A 358 8.65 2.37 4.38
N TYR A 359 7.65 2.58 3.54
CA TYR A 359 6.30 3.02 3.91
C TYR A 359 5.33 1.82 3.94
N PRO A 360 4.31 1.85 4.81
CA PRO A 360 3.81 3.00 5.60
C PRO A 360 4.55 3.22 6.93
N VAL A 361 5.45 2.30 7.32
CA VAL A 361 6.17 2.34 8.61
C VAL A 361 6.91 3.67 8.82
N ALA A 362 7.44 4.24 7.73
CA ALA A 362 8.18 5.50 7.75
C ALA A 362 7.33 6.77 7.91
N TYR A 363 5.99 6.71 7.87
CA TYR A 363 5.15 7.88 8.12
C TYR A 363 5.39 8.44 9.52
N THR A 364 5.55 9.77 9.58
CA THR A 364 5.74 10.53 10.81
C THR A 364 4.43 10.62 11.61
N ALA A 365 4.50 11.09 12.86
CA ALA A 365 3.32 11.30 13.69
C ALA A 365 2.34 12.31 13.05
N ALA A 366 2.86 13.37 12.43
CA ALA A 366 2.02 14.35 11.73
C ALA A 366 1.31 13.74 10.50
N ALA A 367 2.01 12.91 9.72
CA ALA A 367 1.39 12.19 8.61
C ALA A 367 0.32 11.21 9.09
N ARG A 368 0.56 10.47 10.18
CA ARG A 368 -0.44 9.59 10.80
C ARG A 368 -1.66 10.37 11.31
N ARG A 369 -1.47 11.55 11.91
CA ARG A 369 -2.58 12.43 12.31
C ARG A 369 -3.39 12.92 11.10
N MET A 370 -2.74 13.20 9.96
CA MET A 370 -3.44 13.53 8.72
C MET A 370 -4.30 12.37 8.23
N PHE A 371 -3.83 11.12 8.29
CA PHE A 371 -4.68 9.96 7.97
C PHE A 371 -5.88 9.84 8.90
N ALA A 372 -5.70 10.02 10.21
CA ALA A 372 -6.81 10.03 11.17
C ALA A 372 -7.83 11.14 10.83
N TRP A 373 -7.35 12.34 10.49
CA TRP A 373 -8.21 13.44 10.06
C TRP A 373 -9.09 13.11 8.84
N PHE A 374 -8.55 12.35 7.88
CA PHE A 374 -9.32 11.84 6.74
C PHE A 374 -10.33 10.75 7.13
N ILE A 375 -9.89 9.78 7.94
CA ILE A 375 -10.67 8.58 8.29
C ILE A 375 -11.81 8.91 9.26
N ASP A 376 -11.53 9.74 10.25
CA ASP A 376 -12.51 10.14 11.27
C ASP A 376 -13.43 11.26 10.76
N GLY A 377 -13.21 11.75 9.52
CA GLY A 377 -14.06 12.76 8.91
C GLY A 377 -14.01 14.10 9.65
N GLU A 378 -12.91 14.42 10.34
CA GLU A 378 -12.80 15.68 11.10
C GLU A 378 -13.03 16.93 10.23
N TYR A 379 -12.71 16.83 8.93
CA TYR A 379 -12.86 17.91 7.95
C TYR A 379 -14.30 18.17 7.52
N LEU A 380 -15.22 17.22 7.77
CA LEU A 380 -16.61 17.32 7.34
C LEU A 380 -17.30 18.56 7.93
N ARG A 381 -16.92 18.99 9.14
CA ARG A 381 -17.48 20.19 9.82
C ARG A 381 -17.34 21.50 9.02
N TYR A 382 -16.48 21.53 8.00
CA TYR A 382 -16.26 22.71 7.19
C TYR A 382 -17.13 22.77 5.93
N TYR A 383 -17.90 21.72 5.66
CA TYR A 383 -18.75 21.61 4.49
C TYR A 383 -20.23 21.67 4.87
N PRO A 384 -21.09 22.22 3.98
CA PRO A 384 -22.52 22.24 4.22
C PRO A 384 -23.13 20.82 4.12
N PRO A 385 -24.30 20.58 4.74
CA PRO A 385 -24.90 19.24 4.82
C PRO A 385 -25.18 18.57 3.48
N ASP A 386 -25.54 19.33 2.44
CA ASP A 386 -25.81 18.85 1.09
C ASP A 386 -24.54 18.30 0.41
N VAL A 387 -23.40 18.97 0.59
CA VAL A 387 -22.10 18.49 0.10
C VAL A 387 -21.68 17.22 0.82
N ILE A 388 -21.84 17.18 2.15
CA ILE A 388 -21.54 15.98 2.94
C ILE A 388 -22.43 14.82 2.46
N PHE A 389 -23.73 15.06 2.33
CA PHE A 389 -24.68 14.06 1.86
C PHE A 389 -24.30 13.52 0.48
N ALA A 390 -24.01 14.39 -0.50
CA ALA A 390 -23.60 13.95 -1.84
C ALA A 390 -22.32 13.10 -1.83
N ALA A 391 -21.38 13.41 -0.92
CA ALA A 391 -20.13 12.67 -0.75
C ALA A 391 -20.27 11.35 -0.02
N THR A 392 -21.19 11.26 0.95
CA THR A 392 -21.27 10.11 1.86
C THR A 392 -22.53 9.26 1.71
N SER A 393 -23.55 9.68 0.97
CA SER A 393 -24.82 8.95 0.85
C SER A 393 -24.67 7.56 0.23
N ALA A 394 -23.68 7.38 -0.64
CA ALA A 394 -23.34 6.08 -1.21
C ALA A 394 -22.41 5.24 -0.31
N PHE A 395 -21.97 5.74 0.85
CA PHE A 395 -21.16 5.00 1.82
C PHE A 395 -22.06 4.36 2.87
N SER A 396 -22.06 3.02 2.90
CA SER A 396 -22.79 2.28 3.94
C SER A 396 -22.02 2.26 5.27
N THR A 397 -22.70 1.95 6.38
CA THR A 397 -22.05 1.64 7.67
C THR A 397 -21.02 0.52 7.54
N LEU A 398 -21.27 -0.44 6.64
CA LEU A 398 -20.31 -1.50 6.32
C LEU A 398 -19.05 -0.93 5.65
N ASP A 399 -19.16 0.08 4.78
CA ASP A 399 -18.00 0.68 4.12
C ASP A 399 -17.12 1.46 5.12
N GLY A 400 -17.73 2.14 6.09
CA GLY A 400 -17.01 2.73 7.23
C GLY A 400 -16.26 1.67 8.06
N LYS A 401 -16.90 0.54 8.36
CA LYS A 401 -16.26 -0.60 9.06
C LYS A 401 -15.09 -1.16 8.24
N LYS A 402 -15.29 -1.39 6.93
CA LYS A 402 -14.23 -1.86 6.03
C LYS A 402 -13.04 -0.90 6.06
N GLN A 403 -13.25 0.39 5.83
CA GLN A 403 -12.19 1.39 5.78
C GLN A 403 -11.37 1.39 7.08
N ARG A 404 -12.04 1.40 8.24
CA ARG A 404 -11.37 1.32 9.54
C ARG A 404 -10.58 0.02 9.71
N THR A 405 -11.17 -1.14 9.40
CA THR A 405 -10.46 -2.43 9.45
C THR A 405 -9.22 -2.44 8.56
N MET A 406 -9.34 -1.95 7.32
CA MET A 406 -8.22 -1.87 6.40
C MET A 406 -7.10 -1.01 6.98
N THR A 407 -7.40 0.22 7.40
CA THR A 407 -6.39 1.14 7.95
C THR A 407 -5.71 0.54 9.18
N ASP A 408 -6.47 0.00 10.13
CA ASP A 408 -5.93 -0.61 11.33
C ASP A 408 -4.91 -1.72 11.00
N TYR A 409 -5.27 -2.63 10.09
CA TYR A 409 -4.35 -3.71 9.70
C TYR A 409 -3.13 -3.18 8.96
N GLN A 410 -3.27 -2.10 8.17
CA GLN A 410 -2.14 -1.46 7.48
C GLN A 410 -1.20 -0.71 8.40
N LEU A 411 -1.71 -0.06 9.46
CA LEU A 411 -0.91 0.78 10.35
C LEU A 411 -0.33 -0.01 11.53
N ASP A 412 -1.05 -1.01 12.05
CA ASP A 412 -0.70 -1.72 13.29
C ASP A 412 -0.10 -3.11 13.04
N LEU A 413 -0.15 -3.62 11.81
CA LEU A 413 0.40 -4.93 11.43
C LEU A 413 -0.11 -6.05 12.36
N LYS A 414 -1.43 -6.15 12.51
CA LYS A 414 -2.10 -7.12 13.38
C LYS A 414 -1.79 -8.55 12.92
N SER A 415 -1.62 -9.46 13.88
CA SER A 415 -1.30 -10.86 13.57
C SER A 415 -2.48 -11.57 12.91
N THR A 416 -2.17 -12.36 11.89
CA THR A 416 -3.13 -13.11 11.08
C THR A 416 -2.91 -14.60 11.06
N LEU A 417 -1.73 -15.07 11.49
CA LEU A 417 -1.34 -16.47 11.41
C LEU A 417 -2.37 -17.38 12.10
N GLY A 418 -2.80 -18.43 11.41
CA GLY A 418 -3.73 -19.43 11.92
C GLY A 418 -5.19 -18.99 12.00
N ARG A 419 -5.51 -17.70 11.85
CA ARG A 419 -6.91 -17.24 11.83
C ARG A 419 -7.60 -17.70 10.56
N LEU A 420 -8.84 -18.15 10.66
CA LEU A 420 -9.62 -18.57 9.49
C LEU A 420 -9.86 -17.39 8.55
N CYS A 421 -9.81 -17.63 7.26
CA CYS A 421 -9.95 -16.59 6.25
C CYS A 421 -10.81 -17.07 5.07
N ASN A 422 -11.76 -16.24 4.67
CA ASN A 422 -12.61 -16.47 3.49
C ASN A 422 -11.89 -16.21 2.16
N SER A 423 -10.65 -15.71 2.18
CA SER A 423 -9.75 -15.72 1.03
C SER A 423 -9.45 -17.14 0.57
N GLY A 424 -9.75 -17.45 -0.69
CA GLY A 424 -9.79 -18.78 -1.29
C GLY A 424 -11.20 -19.35 -1.46
N ARG A 425 -12.17 -18.88 -0.67
CA ARG A 425 -13.58 -19.35 -0.66
C ARG A 425 -14.55 -18.32 -1.24
N LEU A 426 -14.69 -17.18 -0.54
CA LEU A 426 -15.56 -16.08 -0.95
C LEU A 426 -14.80 -14.95 -1.63
N TYR A 427 -13.48 -14.93 -1.50
CA TYR A 427 -12.61 -13.98 -2.18
C TYR A 427 -11.45 -14.65 -2.88
N GLY A 428 -11.03 -14.12 -4.01
CA GLY A 428 -9.84 -14.56 -4.74
C GLY A 428 -9.24 -13.44 -5.56
N ARG A 429 -7.96 -13.58 -5.90
CA ARG A 429 -7.24 -12.69 -6.82
C ARG A 429 -6.92 -13.44 -8.11
N LEU A 430 -7.74 -13.22 -9.13
CA LEU A 430 -7.47 -13.68 -10.48
C LEU A 430 -6.33 -12.85 -11.08
N GLN A 431 -5.23 -13.51 -11.44
CA GLN A 431 -4.09 -12.88 -12.09
C GLN A 431 -4.25 -12.89 -13.62
N PHE A 432 -3.44 -12.05 -14.27
CA PHE A 432 -3.40 -11.85 -15.72
C PHE A 432 -3.03 -13.11 -16.53
N ASN A 433 -2.56 -14.16 -15.88
CA ASN A 433 -2.23 -15.46 -16.49
C ASN A 433 -3.29 -16.54 -16.23
N GLY A 434 -4.42 -16.17 -15.61
CA GLY A 434 -5.47 -17.10 -15.23
C GLY A 434 -5.30 -17.72 -13.85
N ASP A 435 -4.17 -17.54 -13.16
CA ASP A 435 -3.99 -18.11 -11.83
C ASP A 435 -4.89 -17.42 -10.80
N MET A 436 -5.63 -18.21 -10.04
CA MET A 436 -6.37 -17.75 -8.88
C MET A 436 -5.50 -17.90 -7.63
N GLN A 437 -5.29 -16.79 -6.93
CA GLN A 437 -4.64 -16.77 -5.62
C GLN A 437 -5.65 -16.46 -4.52
N ARG A 438 -5.42 -16.95 -3.30
CA ARG A 438 -6.25 -16.63 -2.13
C ARG A 438 -6.15 -15.13 -1.81
N CYS A 439 -4.94 -14.57 -1.85
CA CYS A 439 -4.68 -13.18 -1.48
C CYS A 439 -3.45 -12.61 -2.21
N SER A 440 -3.13 -11.36 -1.91
CA SER A 440 -1.95 -10.64 -2.44
C SER A 440 -0.61 -11.24 -2.02
N GLN A 441 -0.55 -11.93 -0.88
CA GLN A 441 0.67 -12.57 -0.39
C GLN A 441 0.83 -14.01 -0.92
N GLY A 442 -0.17 -14.52 -1.64
CA GLY A 442 -0.15 -15.84 -2.29
C GLY A 442 -1.25 -16.79 -1.80
N GLY A 443 -0.97 -18.09 -1.95
CA GLY A 443 -1.90 -19.19 -1.73
C GLY A 443 -2.60 -19.56 -3.04
N TYR A 444 -2.01 -20.45 -3.82
CA TYR A 444 -2.59 -20.89 -5.08
C TYR A 444 -3.90 -21.67 -4.84
N VAL A 445 -4.94 -21.33 -5.60
CA VAL A 445 -6.25 -22.01 -5.57
C VAL A 445 -6.41 -22.92 -6.78
N GLY A 446 -5.99 -22.46 -7.95
CA GLY A 446 -6.14 -23.16 -9.23
C GLY A 446 -6.01 -22.20 -10.39
N ASN A 447 -6.10 -22.72 -11.62
CA ASN A 447 -6.11 -21.88 -12.82
C ASN A 447 -7.56 -21.70 -13.31
N PHE A 448 -8.04 -20.46 -13.33
CA PHE A 448 -9.40 -20.07 -13.72
C PHE A 448 -9.75 -20.45 -15.17
N LEU A 449 -8.74 -20.58 -16.04
CA LEU A 449 -8.96 -20.98 -17.42
C LEU A 449 -9.27 -22.48 -17.52
N SER A 450 -8.89 -23.26 -16.52
CA SER A 450 -9.13 -24.70 -16.49
C SER A 450 -10.63 -25.04 -16.46
N GLY A 451 -10.97 -26.19 -17.05
CA GLY A 451 -12.33 -26.71 -17.07
C GLY A 451 -12.82 -27.13 -15.69
N ASP A 452 -11.94 -27.52 -14.77
CA ASP A 452 -12.24 -28.05 -13.44
C ASP A 452 -12.07 -27.03 -12.31
N PHE A 453 -11.78 -25.77 -12.62
CA PHE A 453 -11.56 -24.73 -11.61
C PHE A 453 -12.74 -24.58 -10.64
N CYS A 454 -12.43 -24.54 -9.35
CA CYS A 454 -13.38 -24.32 -8.26
C CYS A 454 -12.73 -23.49 -7.14
N MET A 455 -13.50 -22.61 -6.49
CA MET A 455 -13.09 -21.98 -5.23
C MET A 455 -13.08 -23.02 -4.10
N CYS A 456 -12.34 -22.76 -3.02
CA CYS A 456 -12.35 -23.62 -1.84
C CYS A 456 -13.73 -23.62 -1.18
N ASP A 457 -14.19 -24.78 -0.70
CA ASP A 457 -15.49 -24.90 -0.04
C ASP A 457 -15.53 -24.24 1.35
N GLU A 458 -14.39 -24.26 2.05
CA GLU A 458 -14.27 -23.83 3.44
C GLU A 458 -13.25 -22.71 3.64
N ALA A 459 -13.45 -21.94 4.72
CA ALA A 459 -12.48 -20.93 5.12
C ALA A 459 -11.20 -21.62 5.58
N GLN A 460 -10.06 -21.15 5.08
CA GLN A 460 -8.77 -21.78 5.33
C GLN A 460 -7.91 -20.95 6.30
N PRO A 461 -7.11 -21.56 7.17
CA PRO A 461 -6.18 -20.83 8.03
C PRO A 461 -5.23 -19.93 7.22
N CYS A 462 -4.95 -18.74 7.74
CA CYS A 462 -3.97 -17.84 7.15
C CYS A 462 -2.55 -18.33 7.45
N GLN A 463 -1.70 -18.38 6.42
CA GLN A 463 -0.30 -18.82 6.50
C GLN A 463 0.68 -17.66 6.78
N PHE A 464 0.18 -16.42 6.77
CA PHE A 464 1.01 -15.22 6.90
C PHE A 464 0.93 -14.66 8.31
N SER A 465 2.06 -14.18 8.82
CA SER A 465 2.17 -13.58 10.15
C SER A 465 1.33 -12.31 10.28
N THR A 466 1.25 -11.51 9.21
CA THR A 466 0.43 -10.29 9.13
C THR A 466 -0.19 -10.17 7.76
N CYS A 467 -1.39 -9.57 7.68
CA CYS A 467 -1.99 -9.23 6.40
C CYS A 467 -1.32 -7.99 5.83
N GLU A 468 -0.59 -8.18 4.75
CA GLU A 468 0.13 -7.10 4.09
C GLU A 468 -0.75 -6.33 3.13
N CYS A 469 -2.04 -6.64 2.91
CA CYS A 469 -2.92 -5.91 2.01
C CYS A 469 -4.21 -5.47 2.69
N SER A 470 -4.68 -4.26 2.34
CA SER A 470 -5.87 -3.68 2.95
C SER A 470 -7.10 -4.54 2.71
N ASN A 471 -7.35 -4.91 1.45
CA ASN A 471 -8.63 -5.44 1.04
C ASN A 471 -8.87 -6.84 1.61
N GLU A 472 -7.82 -7.64 1.77
CA GLU A 472 -7.90 -9.03 2.25
C GLU A 472 -8.08 -9.15 3.76
N ALA A 473 -7.65 -8.13 4.52
CA ALA A 473 -7.89 -8.09 5.97
C ALA A 473 -9.38 -8.11 6.33
N LEU A 474 -10.26 -7.76 5.38
CA LEU A 474 -11.71 -7.82 5.55
C LEU A 474 -12.24 -9.26 5.69
N TYR A 475 -11.55 -10.23 5.07
CA TYR A 475 -11.99 -11.62 4.95
C TYR A 475 -11.41 -12.54 6.04
N ILE A 476 -10.58 -12.01 6.93
CA ILE A 476 -10.07 -12.78 8.06
C ILE A 476 -11.11 -12.83 9.19
N GLN A 477 -11.12 -13.89 9.98
CA GLN A 477 -11.99 -14.06 11.14
C GLN A 477 -11.96 -12.82 12.03
N GLY A 478 -13.12 -12.23 12.34
CA GLY A 478 -13.25 -10.96 13.06
C GLY A 478 -13.25 -9.71 12.17
N GLY A 479 -12.99 -9.85 10.88
CA GLY A 479 -13.26 -8.84 9.86
C GLY A 479 -14.71 -8.92 9.35
N PRO A 480 -15.21 -7.85 8.70
CA PRO A 480 -16.62 -7.76 8.29
C PRO A 480 -17.05 -8.80 7.24
N LEU A 481 -16.11 -9.34 6.47
CA LEU A 481 -16.34 -10.35 5.42
C LEU A 481 -15.70 -11.71 5.77
N GLY A 482 -15.11 -11.84 6.96
CA GLY A 482 -14.49 -13.07 7.41
C GLY A 482 -15.48 -14.08 7.95
N PRO A 483 -15.03 -15.30 8.30
CA PRO A 483 -15.90 -16.32 8.88
C PRO A 483 -16.65 -15.79 10.11
N GLY A 484 -17.99 -15.90 10.11
CA GLY A 484 -18.86 -15.34 11.15
C GLY A 484 -19.12 -13.83 11.05
N GLY A 485 -18.57 -13.15 10.04
CA GLY A 485 -18.83 -11.74 9.74
C GLY A 485 -20.20 -11.50 9.11
N SER A 486 -20.62 -10.22 9.11
CA SER A 486 -21.97 -9.77 8.71
C SER A 486 -22.43 -10.21 7.32
N LEU A 487 -21.52 -10.54 6.40
CA LEU A 487 -21.85 -10.99 5.04
C LEU A 487 -21.36 -12.42 4.71
N SER A 488 -20.97 -13.18 5.74
CA SER A 488 -20.30 -14.48 5.58
C SER A 488 -21.22 -15.70 5.58
N ALA A 489 -22.52 -15.51 5.86
CA ALA A 489 -23.48 -16.59 5.82
C ALA A 489 -23.68 -17.05 4.37
N PRO A 490 -23.54 -18.35 4.06
CA PRO A 490 -23.89 -18.86 2.75
C PRO A 490 -25.40 -18.71 2.55
N VAL A 491 -25.81 -18.27 1.36
CA VAL A 491 -27.19 -18.47 0.90
C VAL A 491 -27.42 -19.97 0.89
N LYS A 492 -28.31 -20.49 1.74
CA LYS A 492 -28.76 -21.88 1.65
C LYS A 492 -29.26 -22.07 0.23
N ARG A 493 -28.61 -22.95 -0.54
CA ARG A 493 -29.12 -23.39 -1.84
C ARG A 493 -30.50 -23.99 -1.57
N GLN A 494 -31.56 -23.31 -2.01
CA GLN A 494 -32.90 -23.90 -2.10
C GLN A 494 -33.01 -24.66 -3.42
#